data_AF-A0A843I3G1-F1
#
_entry.id   AF-A0A843I3G1-F1
#
_cell.length_a   1.000
_cell.length_b   1.000
_cell.length_c   1.000
_cell.angle_alpha   90.00
_cell.angle_beta   90.00
_cell.angle_gamma   90.00
#
_symmetry.space_group_name_H-M   'P 1'
#
loop_
_entity.id
_entity.type
_entity.pdbx_description
1 polymer ?
#
loop_
_entity_poly.entity_id
_entity_poly.type
_entity_poly.pdbx_seq_one_letter_code
_entity_poly.pdbx_strand_id
1 'polypeptide(L)'
;ANSWAWAAGKQFTLVIRDLGQVTNLTNVVVSATADSKGRVTFHIEASPTDVNNYTNWTVALLVNWHGYYFLLFENWYRGATFAQVVANLTGYYYTEFPNGTVVAKYLTKEKPYNPTLAPPAYTGTDALNYGYNGTWGVFTQVNGTMQFANFTSAALHQFYLAVATANQPYNLTLSETLSIAGAPVYTWTYKPLKRGWANGTVFGPITYLGTYVKSLGGAGQNVSSFLSPSSVSYSFAVKLWFPYEGSYVSQTVITSTNGIFTTTLPYNAAPNSTKFYVIKTLNYTRGYYYTPADSVNATCQQLVIWALPLSTLNVTGLFDIKGNPVNGSQYFVFKVQENIGGYPLTISQQRGVPVTLAWISGMLSLKDNTATLSSLNLSPRLVVEYMYESAEGYIEATVLQAPLNATAPVNFAANLTVSMLPVQILLWWRNGQPLPNGQPFNKPDLASALTFIFSGPTAYLVQKGRDAVVEMFGMVSWVLPPYGYPLPQSLGAPLAYLPKYNASGYLPLPTLNAFGVYL
;
A
#
# COMPACT_ATOMS: atom_id res chain seq x y z
N ALA A 1 -10.71 -11.41 7.46
CA ALA A 1 -12.09 -11.02 7.09
C ALA A 1 -12.80 -12.26 6.56
N ASN A 2 -14.13 -12.32 6.67
CA ASN A 2 -14.89 -13.46 6.16
C ASN A 2 -14.89 -13.48 4.63
N SER A 3 -14.55 -14.63 4.03
CA SER A 3 -14.44 -14.81 2.56
C SER A 3 -15.73 -14.55 1.79
N TRP A 4 -16.89 -14.52 2.45
CA TRP A 4 -18.20 -14.28 1.85
C TRP A 4 -18.62 -12.80 1.87
N ALA A 5 -17.91 -11.94 2.60
CA ALA A 5 -18.32 -10.54 2.80
C ALA A 5 -18.34 -9.72 1.49
N TRP A 6 -17.57 -10.13 0.48
CA TRP A 6 -17.60 -9.49 -0.84
C TRP A 6 -18.95 -9.68 -1.54
N ALA A 7 -19.69 -10.75 -1.27
CA ALA A 7 -20.93 -11.07 -1.96
C ALA A 7 -22.11 -10.24 -1.46
N ALA A 8 -22.10 -9.83 -0.19
CA ALA A 8 -23.23 -9.19 0.47
C ALA A 8 -23.77 -7.97 -0.30
N GLY A 9 -25.08 -7.93 -0.51
CA GLY A 9 -25.77 -6.86 -1.23
C GLY A 9 -25.57 -6.85 -2.75
N LYS A 10 -24.85 -7.83 -3.32
CA LYS A 10 -24.65 -7.93 -4.77
C LYS A 10 -25.72 -8.80 -5.41
N GLN A 11 -26.10 -8.44 -6.62
CA GLN A 11 -27.03 -9.23 -7.42
C GLN A 11 -26.27 -10.35 -8.12
N PHE A 12 -26.75 -11.57 -7.98
CA PHE A 12 -26.33 -12.74 -8.73
C PHE A 12 -27.41 -13.09 -9.73
N THR A 13 -27.01 -13.67 -10.86
CA THR A 13 -27.92 -14.10 -11.92
C THR A 13 -27.63 -15.55 -12.27
N LEU A 14 -28.64 -16.38 -12.16
CA LEU A 14 -28.64 -17.78 -12.57
C LEU A 14 -29.29 -17.87 -13.95
N VAL A 15 -28.57 -18.45 -14.90
CA VAL A 15 -29.04 -18.72 -16.26
C VAL A 15 -29.08 -20.22 -16.45
N ILE A 16 -30.25 -20.78 -16.75
CA ILE A 16 -30.42 -22.20 -17.10
C ILE A 16 -31.06 -22.26 -18.49
N ARG A 17 -30.43 -22.97 -19.42
CA ARG A 17 -30.93 -23.06 -20.80
C ARG A 17 -30.98 -24.48 -21.28
N ASP A 18 -32.08 -24.76 -21.98
CA ASP A 18 -32.21 -25.93 -22.83
C ASP A 18 -31.46 -25.66 -24.14
N LEU A 19 -30.38 -26.40 -24.35
CA LEU A 19 -29.58 -26.36 -25.56
C LEU A 19 -30.22 -27.14 -26.72
N GLY A 20 -31.10 -28.10 -26.42
CA GLY A 20 -31.86 -28.83 -27.42
C GLY A 20 -33.15 -28.13 -27.85
N GLN A 21 -33.59 -27.12 -27.09
CA GLN A 21 -34.82 -26.35 -27.33
C GLN A 21 -36.06 -27.25 -27.48
N VAL A 22 -36.13 -28.33 -26.69
CA VAL A 22 -37.23 -29.31 -26.71
C VAL A 22 -38.24 -29.11 -25.58
N THR A 23 -37.96 -28.18 -24.66
CA THR A 23 -38.83 -27.81 -23.53
C THR A 23 -39.31 -26.37 -23.66
N ASN A 24 -40.39 -25.99 -22.96
CA ASN A 24 -40.78 -24.57 -22.87
C ASN A 24 -39.87 -23.74 -21.94
N LEU A 25 -38.94 -24.40 -21.23
CA LEU A 25 -37.92 -23.79 -20.38
C LEU A 25 -36.66 -23.46 -21.17
N THR A 26 -36.82 -22.92 -22.39
CA THR A 26 -35.69 -22.68 -23.31
C THR A 26 -34.64 -21.73 -22.74
N ASN A 27 -35.05 -20.79 -21.88
CA ASN A 27 -34.18 -19.79 -21.29
C ASN A 27 -34.74 -19.28 -19.95
N VAL A 28 -34.27 -19.86 -18.85
CA VAL A 28 -34.59 -19.43 -17.49
C VAL A 28 -33.49 -18.49 -17.01
N VAL A 29 -33.84 -17.23 -16.74
CA VAL A 29 -32.91 -16.22 -16.20
C VAL A 29 -33.51 -15.64 -14.94
N VAL A 30 -32.88 -15.91 -13.80
CA VAL A 30 -33.36 -15.47 -12.49
C VAL A 30 -32.25 -14.72 -11.78
N SER A 31 -32.57 -13.53 -11.27
CA SER A 31 -31.63 -12.73 -10.48
C SER A 31 -32.09 -12.65 -9.03
N ALA A 32 -31.13 -12.68 -8.12
CA ALA A 32 -31.36 -12.56 -6.68
C ALA A 32 -30.21 -11.80 -6.03
N THR A 33 -30.50 -11.06 -4.97
CA THR A 33 -29.49 -10.30 -4.22
C THR A 33 -29.01 -11.11 -3.03
N ALA A 34 -27.69 -11.15 -2.83
CA ALA A 34 -27.11 -11.81 -1.67
C ALA A 34 -27.45 -11.07 -0.36
N ASP A 35 -27.78 -11.84 0.68
CA ASP A 35 -28.01 -11.30 2.01
C ASP A 35 -26.71 -10.80 2.68
N SER A 36 -26.82 -10.27 3.89
CA SER A 36 -25.67 -9.78 4.67
C SER A 36 -24.66 -10.87 5.07
N LYS A 37 -25.01 -12.14 4.88
CA LYS A 37 -24.16 -13.33 5.13
C LYS A 37 -23.64 -13.94 3.82
N GLY A 38 -23.86 -13.27 2.68
CA GLY A 38 -23.43 -13.74 1.36
C GLY A 38 -24.26 -14.91 0.81
N ARG A 39 -25.44 -15.19 1.36
CA ARG A 39 -26.33 -16.24 0.87
C ARG A 39 -27.22 -15.70 -0.23
N VAL A 40 -27.44 -16.51 -1.27
CA VAL A 40 -28.30 -16.15 -2.42
C VAL A 40 -29.36 -17.25 -2.57
N THR A 41 -30.62 -16.83 -2.67
CA THR A 41 -31.75 -17.74 -2.92
C THR A 41 -32.38 -17.38 -4.25
N PHE A 42 -32.40 -18.33 -5.19
CA PHE A 42 -33.08 -18.18 -6.48
C PHE A 42 -34.44 -18.87 -6.42
N HIS A 43 -35.49 -18.18 -6.85
CA HIS A 43 -36.82 -18.75 -7.02
C HIS A 43 -37.03 -19.12 -8.48
N ILE A 44 -37.26 -20.41 -8.74
CA ILE A 44 -37.42 -20.96 -10.09
C ILE A 44 -38.76 -21.67 -10.14
N GLU A 45 -39.57 -21.29 -11.12
CA GLU A 45 -40.87 -21.92 -11.39
C GLU A 45 -40.80 -22.70 -12.70
N ALA A 46 -41.32 -23.92 -12.70
CA ALA A 46 -41.33 -24.79 -13.87
C ALA A 46 -42.56 -25.69 -13.85
N SER A 47 -43.12 -25.95 -15.03
CA SER A 47 -44.30 -26.81 -15.17
C SER A 47 -43.91 -28.29 -15.00
N PRO A 48 -44.79 -29.15 -14.42
CA PRO A 48 -44.57 -30.60 -14.35
C PRO A 48 -44.22 -31.27 -15.68
N THR A 49 -44.74 -30.74 -16.79
CA THR A 49 -44.52 -31.25 -18.14
C THR A 49 -43.14 -30.91 -18.69
N ASP A 50 -42.57 -29.76 -18.31
CA ASP A 50 -41.24 -29.35 -18.78
C ASP A 50 -40.10 -29.92 -17.92
N VAL A 51 -40.35 -30.20 -16.64
CA VAL A 51 -39.29 -30.62 -15.71
C VAL A 51 -38.73 -32.02 -15.97
N ASN A 52 -39.45 -32.86 -16.72
CA ASN A 52 -39.16 -34.27 -16.93
C ASN A 52 -38.68 -34.63 -18.35
N ASN A 53 -38.55 -33.64 -19.24
CA ASN A 53 -38.07 -33.85 -20.59
C ASN A 53 -36.54 -33.93 -20.61
N TYR A 54 -36.02 -34.97 -21.27
CA TYR A 54 -34.57 -35.18 -21.42
C TYR A 54 -34.01 -34.31 -22.55
N THR A 55 -33.01 -33.50 -22.24
CA THR A 55 -32.31 -32.66 -23.20
C THR A 55 -30.90 -32.32 -22.71
N ASN A 56 -30.19 -31.49 -23.46
CA ASN A 56 -28.92 -30.93 -23.05
C ASN A 56 -29.17 -29.57 -22.38
N TRP A 57 -28.60 -29.36 -21.19
CA TRP A 57 -28.74 -28.12 -20.45
C TRP A 57 -27.39 -27.43 -20.27
N THR A 58 -27.42 -26.11 -20.19
CA THR A 58 -26.31 -25.30 -19.69
C THR A 58 -26.77 -24.47 -18.50
N VAL A 59 -25.93 -24.37 -17.48
CA VAL A 59 -26.18 -23.55 -16.29
C VAL A 59 -25.01 -22.61 -16.11
N ALA A 60 -25.29 -21.32 -15.97
CA ALA A 60 -24.31 -20.29 -15.66
C ALA A 60 -24.73 -19.50 -14.41
N LEU A 61 -23.78 -19.25 -13.51
CA LEU A 61 -23.92 -18.31 -12.40
C LEU A 61 -23.06 -17.09 -12.68
N LEU A 62 -23.68 -15.91 -12.64
CA LEU A 62 -23.01 -14.63 -12.81
C LEU A 62 -23.20 -13.77 -11.57
N VAL A 63 -22.30 -12.82 -11.39
CA VAL A 63 -22.48 -11.69 -10.46
C VAL A 63 -22.51 -10.38 -11.23
N ASN A 64 -23.42 -9.49 -10.83
CA ASN A 64 -23.41 -8.11 -11.25
C ASN A 64 -22.43 -7.34 -10.36
N TRP A 65 -21.36 -6.86 -10.97
CA TRP A 65 -20.30 -6.09 -10.33
C TRP A 65 -20.22 -4.72 -11.02
N HIS A 66 -20.73 -3.70 -10.33
CA HIS A 66 -20.78 -2.30 -10.80
C HIS A 66 -21.54 -2.11 -12.13
N GLY A 67 -22.61 -2.87 -12.36
CA GLY A 67 -23.42 -2.78 -13.58
C GLY A 67 -22.97 -3.72 -14.70
N TYR A 68 -21.96 -4.55 -14.47
CA TYR A 68 -21.41 -5.48 -15.46
C TYR A 68 -21.48 -6.91 -14.96
N TYR A 69 -21.73 -7.85 -15.87
CA TYR A 69 -21.82 -9.27 -15.54
C TYR A 69 -20.46 -9.95 -15.63
N PHE A 70 -20.13 -10.72 -14.60
CA PHE A 70 -18.95 -11.57 -14.55
C PHE A 70 -19.37 -13.01 -14.29
N LEU A 71 -18.88 -13.94 -15.12
CA LEU A 71 -19.19 -15.36 -15.02
C LEU A 71 -18.41 -16.00 -13.86
N LEU A 72 -19.12 -16.58 -12.90
CA LEU A 72 -18.52 -17.28 -11.76
C LEU A 72 -18.52 -18.79 -11.93
N PHE A 73 -19.52 -19.32 -12.62
CA PHE A 73 -19.72 -20.74 -12.84
C PHE A 73 -20.35 -20.95 -14.21
N GLU A 74 -19.93 -21.98 -14.93
CA GLU A 74 -20.72 -22.55 -16.01
C GLU A 74 -20.51 -24.05 -16.07
N ASN A 75 -21.59 -24.82 -16.29
CA ASN A 75 -21.52 -26.25 -16.53
C ASN A 75 -22.61 -26.74 -17.49
N TRP A 76 -22.35 -27.88 -18.11
CA TRP A 76 -23.22 -28.50 -19.11
C TRP A 76 -23.68 -29.88 -18.64
N TYR A 77 -24.95 -30.18 -18.88
CA TYR A 77 -25.59 -31.45 -18.57
C TYR A 77 -26.08 -32.07 -19.87
N ARG A 78 -25.70 -33.31 -20.15
CA ARG A 78 -26.13 -34.02 -21.38
C ARG A 78 -27.19 -35.05 -21.05
N GLY A 79 -28.27 -35.09 -21.84
CA GLY A 79 -29.36 -36.05 -21.67
C GLY A 79 -29.93 -36.05 -20.26
N ALA A 80 -30.24 -34.87 -19.75
CA ALA A 80 -30.73 -34.62 -18.40
C ALA A 80 -32.10 -33.96 -18.41
N THR A 81 -32.88 -34.16 -17.35
CA THR A 81 -34.12 -33.42 -17.12
C THR A 81 -33.84 -32.12 -16.33
N PHE A 82 -34.72 -31.12 -16.43
CA PHE A 82 -34.56 -29.89 -15.66
C PHE A 82 -34.57 -30.16 -14.15
N ALA A 83 -35.41 -31.10 -13.69
CA ALA A 83 -35.43 -31.56 -12.30
C ALA A 83 -34.05 -32.07 -11.84
N GLN A 84 -33.36 -32.85 -12.67
CA GLN A 84 -32.00 -33.32 -12.39
C GLN A 84 -30.99 -32.17 -12.36
N VAL A 85 -31.12 -31.18 -13.25
CA VAL A 85 -30.25 -30.00 -13.24
C VAL A 85 -30.40 -29.22 -11.92
N VAL A 86 -31.64 -28.92 -11.51
CA VAL A 86 -31.92 -28.20 -10.26
C VAL A 86 -31.45 -28.99 -9.04
N ALA A 87 -31.68 -30.31 -9.00
CA ALA A 87 -31.21 -31.17 -7.90
C ALA A 87 -29.68 -31.15 -7.74
N ASN A 88 -28.92 -31.11 -8.85
CA ASN A 88 -27.46 -30.98 -8.81
C ASN A 88 -27.01 -29.61 -8.26
N LEU A 89 -27.76 -28.53 -8.52
CA LEU A 89 -27.44 -27.19 -8.00
C LEU A 89 -27.76 -27.03 -6.51
N THR A 90 -28.77 -27.74 -6.01
CA THR A 90 -29.17 -27.71 -4.60
C THR A 90 -28.42 -28.72 -3.73
N GLY A 91 -27.65 -29.63 -4.33
CA GLY A 91 -26.93 -30.69 -3.62
C GLY A 91 -27.87 -31.74 -3.00
N TYR A 92 -29.11 -31.85 -3.50
CA TYR A 92 -30.11 -32.78 -2.97
C TYR A 92 -30.13 -34.09 -3.76
N TYR A 93 -30.02 -35.21 -3.04
CA TYR A 93 -29.97 -36.58 -3.60
C TYR A 93 -31.36 -37.17 -3.89
N TYR A 94 -32.41 -36.62 -3.27
CA TYR A 94 -33.77 -37.16 -3.33
C TYR A 94 -34.79 -36.04 -3.16
N THR A 95 -35.38 -35.57 -4.26
CA THR A 95 -36.53 -34.67 -4.21
C THR A 95 -37.70 -35.40 -4.86
N GLU A 96 -38.70 -35.73 -4.05
CA GLU A 96 -40.05 -36.00 -4.55
C GLU A 96 -40.72 -34.65 -4.74
N PHE A 97 -40.90 -34.23 -5.99
CA PHE A 97 -41.70 -33.05 -6.26
C PHE A 97 -43.16 -33.33 -5.89
N PRO A 98 -43.98 -32.30 -5.60
CA PRO A 98 -45.40 -32.46 -5.28
C PRO A 98 -46.22 -33.22 -6.35
N ASN A 99 -45.68 -33.34 -7.57
CA ASN A 99 -46.25 -34.11 -8.68
C ASN A 99 -45.82 -35.60 -8.69
N GLY A 100 -45.12 -36.09 -7.65
CA GLY A 100 -44.63 -37.47 -7.55
C GLY A 100 -43.34 -37.77 -8.34
N THR A 101 -42.72 -36.77 -8.97
CA THR A 101 -41.44 -36.95 -9.67
C THR A 101 -40.33 -37.19 -8.65
N VAL A 102 -39.69 -38.36 -8.70
CA VAL A 102 -38.55 -38.72 -7.85
C VAL A 102 -37.24 -38.51 -8.61
N VAL A 103 -36.38 -37.62 -8.13
CA VAL A 103 -35.01 -37.48 -8.63
C VAL A 103 -34.09 -38.37 -7.79
N ALA A 104 -33.65 -39.52 -8.33
CA ALA A 104 -32.92 -40.53 -7.57
C ALA A 104 -31.44 -40.72 -7.95
N LYS A 105 -30.80 -39.81 -8.70
CA LYS A 105 -29.41 -40.05 -9.16
C LYS A 105 -28.59 -38.80 -9.47
N TYR A 106 -27.30 -38.85 -9.10
CA TYR A 106 -26.26 -37.95 -9.62
C TYR A 106 -26.07 -38.17 -11.13
N LEU A 107 -26.04 -37.08 -11.90
CA LEU A 107 -25.53 -37.11 -13.27
C LEU A 107 -24.02 -36.86 -13.22
N THR A 108 -23.21 -37.88 -13.50
CA THR A 108 -21.78 -37.67 -13.73
C THR A 108 -21.56 -37.14 -15.14
N LYS A 109 -20.59 -36.23 -15.27
CA LYS A 109 -20.22 -35.40 -16.45
C LYS A 109 -20.13 -36.11 -17.81
N GLU A 110 -20.08 -37.44 -17.85
CA GLU A 110 -19.62 -38.20 -19.02
C GLU A 110 -20.50 -39.37 -19.47
N LYS A 111 -21.59 -39.71 -18.77
CA LYS A 111 -22.43 -40.84 -19.19
C LYS A 111 -23.85 -40.41 -19.54
N PRO A 112 -24.32 -40.74 -20.77
CA PRO A 112 -25.75 -40.65 -21.09
C PRO A 112 -26.55 -41.43 -20.06
N TYR A 113 -27.70 -40.90 -19.67
CA TYR A 113 -28.64 -41.62 -18.83
C TYR A 113 -29.04 -42.94 -19.52
N ASN A 114 -28.70 -44.08 -18.90
CA ASN A 114 -29.17 -45.39 -19.34
C ASN A 114 -30.33 -45.84 -18.43
N PRO A 115 -31.58 -45.88 -18.93
CA PRO A 115 -32.77 -46.22 -18.14
C PRO A 115 -32.80 -47.70 -17.69
N THR A 116 -31.94 -48.57 -18.22
CA THR A 116 -31.96 -50.02 -17.93
C THR A 116 -31.11 -50.44 -16.72
N LEU A 117 -30.33 -49.53 -16.15
CA LEU A 117 -29.54 -49.82 -14.94
C LEU A 117 -30.36 -49.45 -13.71
N ALA A 118 -30.80 -50.46 -12.96
CA ALA A 118 -31.42 -50.29 -11.66
C ALA A 118 -30.59 -49.31 -10.79
N PRO A 119 -31.24 -48.41 -10.03
CA PRO A 119 -30.52 -47.51 -9.14
C PRO A 119 -29.65 -48.37 -8.21
N PRO A 120 -28.34 -48.08 -8.06
CA PRO A 120 -27.52 -48.78 -7.08
C PRO A 120 -28.17 -48.61 -5.71
N ALA A 121 -28.45 -49.73 -5.03
CA ALA A 121 -29.02 -49.72 -3.71
C ALA A 121 -28.08 -48.96 -2.77
N TYR A 122 -28.59 -47.87 -2.17
CA TYR A 122 -27.81 -47.03 -1.27
C TYR A 122 -27.70 -47.71 0.09
N THR A 123 -26.60 -48.41 0.35
CA THR A 123 -26.23 -48.86 1.71
C THR A 123 -25.67 -47.65 2.44
N GLY A 124 -26.46 -47.05 3.33
CA GLY A 124 -26.31 -45.71 3.92
C GLY A 124 -25.05 -45.40 4.75
N THR A 125 -23.86 -45.69 4.27
CA THR A 125 -22.58 -45.37 4.95
C THR A 125 -21.62 -44.54 4.11
N ASP A 126 -21.83 -44.41 2.80
CA ASP A 126 -20.97 -43.60 1.92
C ASP A 126 -21.60 -42.23 1.64
N ALA A 127 -21.64 -41.37 2.66
CA ALA A 127 -21.81 -39.93 2.47
C ALA A 127 -20.52 -39.36 1.83
N LEU A 128 -20.27 -39.74 0.58
CA LEU A 128 -19.16 -39.25 -0.21
C LEU A 128 -19.33 -37.75 -0.43
N ASN A 129 -18.30 -36.97 -0.06
CA ASN A 129 -18.12 -35.56 -0.36
C ASN A 129 -18.10 -35.33 -1.89
N TYR A 130 -19.25 -35.42 -2.56
CA TYR A 130 -19.36 -35.15 -3.99
C TYR A 130 -19.42 -33.63 -4.22
N GLY A 131 -18.28 -33.03 -4.55
CA GLY A 131 -18.22 -31.69 -5.13
C GLY A 131 -18.63 -31.75 -6.61
N TYR A 132 -19.60 -30.93 -7.01
CA TYR A 132 -20.00 -30.80 -8.40
C TYR A 132 -19.10 -29.81 -9.13
N ASN A 133 -18.19 -30.34 -9.96
CA ASN A 133 -17.17 -29.56 -10.65
C ASN A 133 -17.71 -29.00 -11.97
N GLY A 134 -17.84 -27.68 -12.07
CA GLY A 134 -18.00 -26.96 -13.31
C GLY A 134 -16.67 -26.42 -13.85
N THR A 135 -16.73 -25.84 -15.05
CA THR A 135 -15.56 -25.25 -15.73
C THR A 135 -15.07 -23.99 -15.02
N TRP A 136 -15.76 -23.45 -14.02
CA TRP A 136 -15.34 -22.19 -13.38
C TRP A 136 -15.50 -22.22 -11.87
N GLY A 137 -15.92 -23.34 -11.29
CA GLY A 137 -16.17 -23.45 -9.86
C GLY A 137 -16.75 -24.81 -9.47
N VAL A 138 -16.92 -24.99 -8.17
CA VAL A 138 -17.42 -26.21 -7.55
C VAL A 138 -18.56 -25.86 -6.60
N PHE A 139 -19.66 -26.60 -6.69
CA PHE A 139 -20.66 -26.64 -5.63
C PHE A 139 -20.33 -27.82 -4.71
N THR A 140 -20.02 -27.56 -3.44
CA THR A 140 -19.80 -28.60 -2.44
C THR A 140 -20.99 -28.66 -1.47
N GLN A 141 -21.47 -29.87 -1.22
CA GLN A 141 -22.50 -30.09 -0.21
C GLN A 141 -21.90 -29.94 1.18
N VAL A 142 -22.67 -29.39 2.12
CA VAL A 142 -22.39 -29.51 3.56
C VAL A 142 -23.39 -30.50 4.14
N ASN A 143 -22.89 -31.58 4.75
CA ASN A 143 -23.71 -32.55 5.46
C ASN A 143 -24.51 -31.86 6.58
N GLY A 144 -25.85 -31.95 6.52
CA GLY A 144 -26.75 -31.65 7.64
C GLY A 144 -27.82 -30.60 7.33
N THR A 145 -29.09 -31.01 7.49
CA THR A 145 -30.33 -30.25 7.80
C THR A 145 -30.65 -28.91 7.10
N MET A 146 -29.79 -28.33 6.26
CA MET A 146 -29.99 -27.02 5.64
C MET A 146 -29.93 -27.09 4.11
N GLN A 147 -30.88 -26.39 3.47
CA GLN A 147 -31.15 -26.36 2.01
C GLN A 147 -30.13 -25.53 1.19
N PHE A 148 -28.84 -25.51 1.56
CA PHE A 148 -27.84 -24.66 0.91
C PHE A 148 -26.62 -25.45 0.42
N ALA A 149 -26.14 -25.13 -0.78
CA ALA A 149 -24.86 -25.60 -1.30
C ALA A 149 -23.78 -24.53 -1.10
N ASN A 150 -22.56 -24.95 -0.74
CA ASN A 150 -21.41 -24.05 -0.74
C ASN A 150 -20.89 -23.89 -2.17
N PHE A 151 -20.61 -22.66 -2.57
CA PHE A 151 -20.07 -22.37 -3.89
C PHE A 151 -18.63 -21.87 -3.77
N THR A 152 -17.73 -22.48 -4.52
CA THR A 152 -16.35 -22.01 -4.72
C THR A 152 -16.17 -21.68 -6.19
N SER A 153 -15.87 -20.43 -6.52
CA SER A 153 -15.51 -20.04 -7.89
C SER A 153 -14.01 -19.95 -8.03
N ALA A 154 -13.50 -20.42 -9.17
CA ALA A 154 -12.13 -20.23 -9.59
C ALA A 154 -11.98 -19.06 -10.58
N ALA A 155 -13.07 -18.33 -10.87
CA ALA A 155 -13.05 -17.02 -11.53
C ALA A 155 -13.08 -15.86 -10.52
N LEU A 156 -13.46 -16.14 -9.26
CA LEU A 156 -13.41 -15.20 -8.15
C LEU A 156 -12.05 -15.28 -7.48
N HIS A 157 -11.34 -14.17 -7.47
CA HIS A 157 -10.05 -14.09 -6.80
C HIS A 157 -10.06 -13.01 -5.75
N GLN A 158 -9.50 -13.35 -4.60
CA GLN A 158 -9.26 -12.42 -3.52
C GLN A 158 -7.82 -12.49 -3.08
N PHE A 159 -7.26 -11.35 -2.72
CA PHE A 159 -5.93 -11.26 -2.12
C PHE A 159 -5.87 -10.08 -1.14
N TYR A 160 -4.83 -10.05 -0.32
CA TYR A 160 -4.50 -8.91 0.52
C TYR A 160 -3.25 -8.25 -0.02
N LEU A 161 -3.18 -6.93 0.04
CA LEU A 161 -1.99 -6.20 -0.35
C LEU A 161 -1.33 -5.58 0.88
N ALA A 162 -0.11 -5.97 1.19
CA ALA A 162 0.75 -5.27 2.13
C ALA A 162 1.66 -4.30 1.38
N VAL A 163 1.75 -3.07 1.87
CA VAL A 163 2.75 -2.08 1.46
C VAL A 163 3.79 -1.99 2.57
N ALA A 164 4.99 -2.46 2.32
CA ALA A 164 6.09 -2.39 3.29
C ALA A 164 6.64 -0.96 3.38
N THR A 165 6.76 -0.45 4.60
CA THR A 165 7.20 0.93 4.89
C THR A 165 8.49 0.96 5.71
N ALA A 166 9.16 -0.18 5.91
CA ALA A 166 10.37 -0.29 6.74
C ALA A 166 10.18 0.36 8.13
N ASN A 167 9.05 0.08 8.77
CA ASN A 167 8.63 0.62 10.08
C ASN A 167 8.36 2.13 10.12
N GLN A 168 8.29 2.80 8.97
CA GLN A 168 7.87 4.20 8.92
C GLN A 168 6.34 4.32 9.04
N PRO A 169 5.81 5.24 9.87
CA PRO A 169 4.38 5.37 10.15
C PRO A 169 3.65 6.17 9.08
N TYR A 170 3.79 5.77 7.81
CA TYR A 170 3.16 6.46 6.69
C TYR A 170 1.65 6.25 6.66
N ASN A 171 0.90 7.33 6.41
CA ASN A 171 -0.53 7.26 6.18
C ASN A 171 -0.79 6.91 4.70
N LEU A 172 -1.17 5.66 4.46
CA LEU A 172 -1.35 5.12 3.12
C LEU A 172 -2.82 4.82 2.81
N THR A 173 -3.20 5.06 1.56
CA THR A 173 -4.46 4.59 0.98
C THR A 173 -4.18 3.81 -0.30
N LEU A 174 -4.99 2.82 -0.58
CA LEU A 174 -4.94 2.07 -1.83
C LEU A 174 -6.19 2.39 -2.64
N SER A 175 -6.02 2.85 -3.87
CA SER A 175 -7.10 2.93 -4.84
C SER A 175 -6.97 1.80 -5.86
N GLU A 176 -8.08 1.21 -6.24
CA GLU A 176 -8.19 0.25 -7.34
C GLU A 176 -9.24 0.74 -8.32
N THR A 177 -8.94 0.63 -9.61
CA THR A 177 -9.80 1.06 -10.69
C THR A 177 -10.04 -0.11 -11.63
N LEU A 178 -11.31 -0.51 -11.76
CA LEU A 178 -11.79 -1.43 -12.77
C LEU A 178 -12.02 -0.64 -14.06
N SER A 179 -11.40 -1.11 -15.14
CA SER A 179 -11.67 -0.61 -16.49
C SER A 179 -12.22 -1.71 -17.38
N ILE A 180 -13.20 -1.36 -18.23
CA ILE A 180 -13.78 -2.25 -19.24
C ILE A 180 -13.66 -1.57 -20.60
N ALA A 181 -13.12 -2.30 -21.57
CA ALA A 181 -12.82 -1.80 -22.92
C ALA A 181 -11.96 -0.51 -22.91
N GLY A 182 -11.05 -0.39 -21.94
CA GLY A 182 -10.14 0.75 -21.79
C GLY A 182 -10.73 1.96 -21.06
N ALA A 183 -12.03 1.96 -20.73
CA ALA A 183 -12.67 3.03 -19.98
C ALA A 183 -12.75 2.68 -18.48
N PRO A 184 -12.42 3.60 -17.55
CA PRO A 184 -12.61 3.39 -16.13
C PRO A 184 -14.11 3.34 -15.82
N VAL A 185 -14.54 2.27 -15.18
CA VAL A 185 -15.95 2.02 -14.85
C VAL A 185 -16.22 2.32 -13.39
N TYR A 186 -15.30 1.93 -12.52
CA TYR A 186 -15.45 2.10 -11.09
C TYR A 186 -14.10 2.21 -10.41
N THR A 187 -13.97 3.14 -9.48
CA THR A 187 -12.78 3.32 -8.64
C THR A 187 -13.20 3.25 -7.18
N TRP A 188 -12.46 2.48 -6.40
CA TRP A 188 -12.66 2.37 -4.97
C TRP A 188 -11.37 2.64 -4.23
N THR A 189 -11.52 3.11 -2.98
CA THR A 189 -10.40 3.41 -2.11
C THR A 189 -10.52 2.57 -0.84
N TYR A 190 -9.51 1.74 -0.61
CA TYR A 190 -9.35 0.95 0.59
C TYR A 190 -8.65 1.76 1.68
N LYS A 191 -9.25 1.71 2.87
CA LYS A 191 -8.57 2.12 4.10
C LYS A 191 -7.68 0.97 4.61
N PRO A 192 -6.60 1.30 5.32
CA PRO A 192 -5.81 0.31 6.05
C PRO A 192 -6.67 -0.58 6.96
N LEU A 193 -6.32 -1.87 7.04
CA LEU A 193 -6.87 -2.76 8.04
C LEU A 193 -6.40 -2.35 9.45
N LYS A 194 -7.32 -2.38 10.43
CA LYS A 194 -7.02 -2.00 11.83
C LYS A 194 -5.86 -2.78 12.46
N ARG A 195 -5.71 -4.05 12.09
CA ARG A 195 -4.58 -4.88 12.53
C ARG A 195 -3.49 -4.75 11.46
N GLY A 196 -2.57 -3.81 11.70
CA GLY A 196 -1.44 -3.56 10.82
C GLY A 196 -0.45 -4.72 10.79
N TRP A 197 0.44 -4.68 9.81
CA TRP A 197 1.62 -5.53 9.75
C TRP A 197 2.80 -4.73 10.32
N ALA A 198 3.65 -5.32 11.17
CA ALA A 198 4.71 -4.57 11.85
C ALA A 198 5.59 -3.75 10.89
N ASN A 199 5.81 -4.27 9.68
CA ASN A 199 6.68 -3.65 8.67
C ASN A 199 5.92 -2.82 7.63
N GLY A 200 4.62 -2.55 7.81
CA GLY A 200 3.85 -1.80 6.83
C GLY A 200 2.33 -1.76 7.00
N THR A 201 1.65 -1.41 5.92
CA THR A 201 0.20 -1.22 5.89
C THR A 201 -0.45 -2.32 5.07
N VAL A 202 -1.55 -2.92 5.56
CA VAL A 202 -2.28 -3.98 4.84
C VAL A 202 -3.65 -3.49 4.39
N PHE A 203 -3.98 -3.78 3.13
CA PHE A 203 -5.26 -3.50 2.50
C PHE A 203 -5.96 -4.81 2.10
N GLY A 204 -7.29 -4.77 2.09
CA GLY A 204 -8.12 -5.84 1.56
C GLY A 204 -9.18 -6.38 2.52
N PRO A 205 -9.86 -7.48 2.17
CA PRO A 205 -9.62 -8.28 0.96
C PRO A 205 -9.93 -7.49 -0.32
N ILE A 206 -9.03 -7.57 -1.28
CA ILE A 206 -9.19 -7.04 -2.63
C ILE A 206 -9.89 -8.12 -3.44
N THR A 207 -10.92 -7.75 -4.22
CA THR A 207 -11.68 -8.70 -5.04
C THR A 207 -11.63 -8.25 -6.49
N TYR A 208 -11.23 -9.15 -7.38
CA TYR A 208 -11.27 -8.92 -8.82
C TYR A 208 -11.87 -10.11 -9.55
N LEU A 209 -12.37 -9.83 -10.76
CA LEU A 209 -13.08 -10.77 -11.62
C LEU A 209 -12.57 -10.60 -13.05
N GLY A 210 -12.04 -11.66 -13.65
CA GLY A 210 -11.52 -11.62 -15.02
C GLY A 210 -12.52 -12.04 -16.10
N THR A 211 -13.69 -12.54 -15.71
CA THR A 211 -14.64 -13.24 -16.59
C THR A 211 -15.80 -12.34 -17.04
N TYR A 212 -15.51 -11.13 -17.52
CA TYR A 212 -16.54 -10.22 -18.02
C TYR A 212 -17.31 -10.83 -19.20
N VAL A 213 -18.63 -10.71 -19.14
CA VAL A 213 -19.59 -11.20 -20.14
C VAL A 213 -20.26 -10.01 -20.82
N LYS A 214 -20.12 -9.91 -22.15
CA LYS A 214 -20.71 -8.82 -22.96
C LYS A 214 -22.21 -8.95 -23.17
N SER A 215 -22.72 -10.18 -23.18
CA SER A 215 -24.13 -10.50 -23.37
C SER A 215 -24.41 -11.83 -22.69
N LEU A 216 -25.61 -11.98 -22.12
CA LEU A 216 -26.04 -13.28 -21.61
C LEU A 216 -26.28 -14.26 -22.78
N GLY A 217 -26.54 -13.79 -24.00
CA GLY A 217 -26.99 -14.62 -25.12
C GLY A 217 -28.47 -14.99 -25.05
N GLY A 218 -28.90 -15.84 -25.99
CA GLY A 218 -30.28 -16.34 -26.10
C GLY A 218 -30.42 -17.85 -25.84
N ALA A 219 -31.62 -18.38 -26.09
CA ALA A 219 -31.88 -19.82 -26.04
C ALA A 219 -30.90 -20.60 -26.93
N GLY A 220 -30.49 -21.79 -26.51
CA GLY A 220 -29.53 -22.61 -27.26
C GLY A 220 -28.06 -22.17 -27.17
N GLN A 221 -27.74 -21.05 -26.50
CA GLN A 221 -26.38 -20.52 -26.42
C GLN A 221 -25.80 -20.63 -25.01
N ASN A 222 -24.48 -20.84 -24.92
CA ASN A 222 -23.74 -20.77 -23.66
C ASN A 222 -23.39 -19.31 -23.33
N VAL A 223 -23.32 -18.99 -22.04
CA VAL A 223 -22.91 -17.66 -21.58
C VAL A 223 -21.42 -17.46 -21.81
N SER A 224 -20.61 -18.52 -21.64
CA SER A 224 -19.16 -18.45 -21.86
C SER A 224 -18.75 -18.07 -23.29
N SER A 225 -19.62 -18.27 -24.28
CA SER A 225 -19.41 -17.84 -25.67
C SER A 225 -19.31 -16.30 -25.81
N PHE A 226 -19.72 -15.54 -24.81
CA PHE A 226 -19.70 -14.08 -24.78
C PHE A 226 -18.67 -13.50 -23.80
N LEU A 227 -17.74 -14.31 -23.32
CA LEU A 227 -16.64 -13.86 -22.46
C LEU A 227 -15.71 -12.91 -23.22
N SER A 228 -15.32 -11.83 -22.55
CA SER A 228 -14.37 -10.84 -23.08
C SER A 228 -13.35 -10.42 -22.02
N PRO A 229 -12.54 -11.38 -21.53
CA PRO A 229 -11.59 -11.15 -20.43
C PRO A 229 -10.52 -10.10 -20.78
N SER A 230 -10.09 -10.04 -22.05
CA SER A 230 -9.14 -9.05 -22.54
C SER A 230 -9.65 -7.61 -22.49
N SER A 231 -10.95 -7.42 -22.31
CA SER A 231 -11.53 -6.08 -22.13
C SER A 231 -11.46 -5.60 -20.69
N VAL A 232 -11.12 -6.46 -19.72
CA VAL A 232 -11.08 -6.09 -18.31
C VAL A 232 -9.64 -5.82 -17.89
N SER A 233 -9.44 -4.72 -17.18
CA SER A 233 -8.17 -4.45 -16.51
C SER A 233 -8.41 -3.84 -15.14
N TYR A 234 -7.45 -4.08 -14.25
CA TYR A 234 -7.41 -3.52 -12.92
C TYR A 234 -6.12 -2.74 -12.77
N SER A 235 -6.24 -1.49 -12.35
CA SER A 235 -5.10 -0.67 -11.97
C SER A 235 -5.18 -0.29 -10.50
N PHE A 236 -4.02 -0.21 -9.87
CA PHE A 236 -3.88 0.10 -8.46
C PHE A 236 -2.97 1.31 -8.28
N ALA A 237 -3.28 2.14 -7.30
CA ALA A 237 -2.44 3.27 -6.90
C ALA A 237 -2.36 3.32 -5.37
N VAL A 238 -1.13 3.30 -4.84
CA VAL A 238 -0.89 3.58 -3.42
C VAL A 238 -0.56 5.05 -3.30
N LYS A 239 -1.37 5.77 -2.52
CA LYS A 239 -1.16 7.18 -2.21
C LYS A 239 -0.70 7.34 -0.77
N LEU A 240 0.32 8.17 -0.63
CA LEU A 240 0.85 8.64 0.64
C LEU A 240 0.22 9.99 0.97
N TRP A 241 -0.23 10.15 2.21
CA TRP A 241 -0.90 11.35 2.72
C TRP A 241 -0.12 11.98 3.86
N PHE A 242 -0.01 13.31 3.83
CA PHE A 242 0.60 14.08 4.89
C PHE A 242 -0.27 15.28 5.29
N PRO A 243 -0.34 15.61 6.59
CA PRO A 243 -0.98 16.83 7.04
C PRO A 243 -0.17 18.06 6.61
N TYR A 244 -0.84 19.09 6.13
CA TYR A 244 -0.25 20.38 5.76
C TYR A 244 -1.25 21.51 5.99
N GLU A 245 -0.90 22.50 6.82
CA GLU A 245 -1.70 23.72 7.08
C GLU A 245 -3.20 23.48 7.32
N GLY A 246 -3.55 22.50 8.16
CA GLY A 246 -4.95 22.18 8.48
C GLY A 246 -5.69 21.36 7.40
N SER A 247 -5.00 20.97 6.32
CA SER A 247 -5.47 20.08 5.28
C SER A 247 -4.55 18.86 5.13
N TYR A 248 -4.74 18.08 4.07
CA TYR A 248 -3.84 17.01 3.67
C TYR A 248 -3.41 17.16 2.21
N VAL A 249 -2.15 16.86 1.94
CA VAL A 249 -1.62 16.69 0.58
C VAL A 249 -1.30 15.22 0.33
N SER A 250 -1.35 14.81 -0.93
CA SER A 250 -1.06 13.42 -1.31
C SER A 250 -0.16 13.31 -2.53
N GLN A 251 0.59 12.20 -2.58
CA GLN A 251 1.40 11.81 -3.71
C GLN A 251 1.23 10.31 -3.98
N THR A 252 1.15 9.95 -5.25
CA THR A 252 1.16 8.53 -5.63
C THR A 252 2.60 8.02 -5.57
N VAL A 253 2.81 6.93 -4.82
CA VAL A 253 4.14 6.35 -4.54
C VAL A 253 4.32 4.96 -5.15
N ILE A 254 3.21 4.24 -5.39
CA ILE A 254 3.21 2.98 -6.15
C ILE A 254 2.06 3.04 -7.14
N THR A 255 2.31 2.64 -8.38
CA THR A 255 1.29 2.34 -9.39
C THR A 255 1.41 0.89 -9.82
N SER A 256 0.29 0.27 -10.15
CA SER A 256 0.30 -1.06 -10.76
C SER A 256 -0.77 -1.15 -11.84
N THR A 257 -0.39 -1.59 -13.04
CA THR A 257 -1.31 -1.91 -14.13
C THR A 257 -1.07 -3.34 -14.54
N ASN A 258 -1.81 -4.27 -13.95
CA ASN A 258 -1.62 -5.68 -14.22
C ASN A 258 -2.69 -6.20 -15.17
N GLY A 259 -2.24 -6.96 -16.16
CA GLY A 259 -3.10 -7.70 -17.07
C GLY A 259 -3.78 -8.88 -16.40
N ILE A 260 -4.86 -9.31 -17.01
CA ILE A 260 -5.55 -10.54 -16.67
C ILE A 260 -4.99 -11.66 -17.55
N PHE A 261 -4.39 -12.65 -16.90
CA PHE A 261 -3.75 -13.78 -17.55
C PHE A 261 -4.61 -15.02 -17.46
N THR A 262 -4.61 -15.80 -18.53
CA THR A 262 -5.18 -17.14 -18.50
C THR A 262 -4.13 -18.13 -17.99
N THR A 263 -4.46 -18.88 -16.93
CA THR A 263 -3.64 -19.96 -16.39
C THR A 263 -4.39 -21.28 -16.42
N THR A 264 -3.67 -22.39 -16.45
CA THR A 264 -4.20 -23.75 -16.31
C THR A 264 -3.74 -24.34 -14.99
N LEU A 265 -4.59 -25.12 -14.30
CA LEU A 265 -4.16 -25.80 -13.08
C LEU A 265 -3.04 -26.81 -13.37
N PRO A 266 -1.98 -26.84 -12.55
CA PRO A 266 -0.98 -27.90 -12.62
C PRO A 266 -1.58 -29.20 -12.07
N TYR A 267 -1.96 -30.10 -13.00
CA TYR A 267 -2.05 -31.57 -12.89
C TYR A 267 -2.95 -32.21 -11.79
N ASN A 268 -3.67 -33.28 -12.16
CA ASN A 268 -4.60 -34.15 -11.39
C ASN A 268 -6.08 -33.74 -11.20
N ALA A 269 -6.55 -32.57 -11.66
CA ALA A 269 -7.99 -32.22 -11.61
C ALA A 269 -8.61 -32.21 -13.03
N ALA A 270 -9.06 -33.38 -13.49
CA ALA A 270 -9.86 -33.63 -14.70
C ALA A 270 -9.21 -33.33 -16.09
N PRO A 271 -9.45 -34.16 -17.13
CA PRO A 271 -8.78 -34.09 -18.43
C PRO A 271 -9.14 -32.89 -19.33
N ASN A 272 -9.89 -31.90 -18.83
CA ASN A 272 -10.28 -30.71 -19.59
C ASN A 272 -9.77 -29.49 -18.83
N SER A 273 -8.54 -29.07 -19.15
CA SER A 273 -7.78 -28.02 -18.45
C SER A 273 -8.61 -26.75 -18.29
N THR A 274 -9.13 -26.56 -17.08
CA THR A 274 -9.92 -25.40 -16.72
C THR A 274 -9.02 -24.16 -16.74
N LYS A 275 -9.24 -23.29 -17.73
CA LYS A 275 -8.56 -22.00 -17.84
C LYS A 275 -9.15 -21.08 -16.78
N PHE A 276 -8.33 -20.46 -15.94
CA PHE A 276 -8.77 -19.42 -14.99
C PHE A 276 -8.09 -18.10 -15.28
N TYR A 277 -8.77 -16.99 -14.96
CA TYR A 277 -8.33 -15.63 -15.26
C TYR A 277 -7.80 -14.95 -14.01
N VAL A 278 -6.49 -14.89 -13.90
CA VAL A 278 -5.80 -14.37 -12.71
C VAL A 278 -5.04 -13.10 -13.05
N ILE A 279 -4.96 -12.19 -12.09
CA ILE A 279 -4.01 -11.09 -12.15
C ILE A 279 -2.65 -11.62 -11.69
N LYS A 280 -1.61 -11.29 -12.45
CA LYS A 280 -0.22 -11.46 -12.02
C LYS A 280 0.32 -10.15 -11.48
N THR A 281 1.07 -10.23 -10.41
CA THR A 281 1.72 -9.07 -9.80
C THR A 281 3.03 -9.51 -9.17
N LEU A 282 3.89 -8.55 -8.84
CA LEU A 282 5.12 -8.81 -8.12
C LEU A 282 4.87 -8.94 -6.62
N ASN A 283 5.58 -9.87 -5.98
CA ASN A 283 5.55 -10.09 -4.55
C ASN A 283 6.96 -10.08 -3.95
N TYR A 284 7.20 -9.17 -3.01
CA TYR A 284 8.48 -9.01 -2.34
C TYR A 284 8.53 -9.83 -1.05
N THR A 285 9.51 -10.73 -0.92
CA THR A 285 9.56 -11.72 0.17
C THR A 285 9.74 -11.12 1.57
N ARG A 286 10.26 -9.88 1.68
CA ARG A 286 10.57 -9.22 2.97
C ARG A 286 10.36 -7.71 3.03
N GLY A 287 9.68 -7.11 2.04
CA GLY A 287 9.46 -5.67 2.01
C GLY A 287 10.70 -4.82 1.68
N TYR A 288 11.73 -5.41 1.06
CA TYR A 288 12.93 -4.73 0.60
C TYR A 288 13.07 -4.82 -0.92
N TYR A 289 13.53 -3.74 -1.56
CA TYR A 289 13.78 -3.68 -3.00
C TYR A 289 15.07 -4.37 -3.45
N TYR A 290 15.94 -4.75 -2.51
CA TYR A 290 17.27 -5.29 -2.84
C TYR A 290 17.24 -6.69 -3.45
N THR A 291 16.09 -7.37 -3.39
CA THR A 291 15.87 -8.66 -4.04
C THR A 291 14.85 -8.50 -5.17
N PRO A 292 15.09 -9.10 -6.36
CA PRO A 292 14.08 -9.21 -7.40
C PRO A 292 12.79 -9.80 -6.80
N ALA A 293 11.66 -9.17 -7.09
CA ALA A 293 10.37 -9.72 -6.68
C ALA A 293 9.96 -10.84 -7.62
N ASP A 294 9.34 -11.88 -7.05
CA ASP A 294 8.76 -12.95 -7.84
C ASP A 294 7.40 -12.54 -8.38
N SER A 295 7.10 -12.93 -9.62
CA SER A 295 5.74 -12.84 -10.14
C SER A 295 4.87 -13.91 -9.47
N VAL A 296 3.75 -13.49 -8.90
CA VAL A 296 2.75 -14.37 -8.30
C VAL A 296 1.37 -14.15 -8.92
N ASN A 297 0.55 -15.20 -8.88
CA ASN A 297 -0.88 -15.07 -9.19
C ASN A 297 -1.58 -14.54 -7.93
N ALA A 298 -2.21 -13.37 -8.00
CA ALA A 298 -2.92 -12.78 -6.87
C ALA A 298 -4.23 -13.54 -6.59
N THR A 299 -4.17 -14.67 -5.90
CA THR A 299 -5.32 -15.59 -5.73
C THR A 299 -5.40 -16.14 -4.30
N CYS A 300 -6.47 -16.87 -3.97
CA CYS A 300 -6.57 -17.69 -2.76
C CYS A 300 -6.36 -16.95 -1.42
N GLN A 301 -6.78 -15.69 -1.33
CA GLN A 301 -6.58 -14.85 -0.13
C GLN A 301 -5.10 -14.68 0.25
N GLN A 302 -4.20 -14.86 -0.73
CA GLN A 302 -2.77 -14.68 -0.56
C GLN A 302 -2.45 -13.24 -0.13
N LEU A 303 -1.44 -13.10 0.71
CA LEU A 303 -0.80 -11.81 0.96
C LEU A 303 0.22 -11.53 -0.13
N VAL A 304 -0.01 -10.48 -0.90
CA VAL A 304 0.96 -9.90 -1.84
C VAL A 304 1.63 -8.73 -1.13
N ILE A 305 2.95 -8.63 -1.22
CA ILE A 305 3.73 -7.57 -0.62
C ILE A 305 4.34 -6.71 -1.73
N TRP A 306 4.02 -5.42 -1.72
CA TRP A 306 4.76 -4.40 -2.45
C TRP A 306 5.60 -3.62 -1.45
N ALA A 307 6.86 -3.32 -1.78
CA ALA A 307 7.68 -2.49 -0.92
C ALA A 307 7.55 -1.02 -1.35
N LEU A 308 7.76 -0.04 -0.45
CA LEU A 308 8.10 1.32 -0.86
C LEU A 308 9.60 1.44 -1.17
N PRO A 309 10.00 2.14 -2.26
CA PRO A 309 11.40 2.23 -2.69
C PRO A 309 12.16 3.17 -1.75
N LEU A 310 12.45 2.69 -0.55
CA LEU A 310 13.03 3.46 0.53
C LEU A 310 14.56 3.35 0.52
N SER A 311 15.22 4.50 0.59
CA SER A 311 16.64 4.63 0.92
C SER A 311 16.80 5.02 2.38
N THR A 312 17.97 4.70 2.94
CA THR A 312 18.34 5.03 4.31
C THR A 312 19.71 5.71 4.38
N LEU A 313 19.81 6.72 5.24
CA LEU A 313 21.04 7.43 5.57
C LEU A 313 21.34 7.21 7.05
N ASN A 314 22.46 6.55 7.33
CA ASN A 314 23.01 6.40 8.66
C ASN A 314 24.06 7.49 8.89
N VAL A 315 23.71 8.51 9.68
CA VAL A 315 24.68 9.52 10.12
C VAL A 315 25.43 8.97 11.32
N THR A 316 26.72 8.71 11.15
CA THR A 316 27.57 8.09 12.18
C THR A 316 28.45 9.11 12.92
N GLY A 317 28.63 10.31 12.37
CA GLY A 317 29.47 11.35 12.94
C GLY A 317 29.13 12.73 12.41
N LEU A 318 29.42 13.75 13.23
CA LEU A 318 29.30 15.17 12.89
C LEU A 318 30.66 15.84 13.08
N PHE A 319 31.08 16.62 12.08
CA PHE A 319 32.34 17.33 12.06
C PHE A 319 32.13 18.80 11.71
N ASP A 320 32.95 19.68 12.29
CA ASP A 320 33.00 21.08 11.88
C ASP A 320 33.72 21.21 10.52
N ILE A 321 33.72 22.43 9.95
CA ILE A 321 34.40 22.72 8.68
C ILE A 321 35.93 22.51 8.71
N LYS A 322 36.51 22.34 9.90
CA LYS A 322 37.95 22.06 10.11
C LYS A 322 38.21 20.56 10.28
N GLY A 323 37.17 19.72 10.25
CA GLY A 323 37.28 18.28 10.44
C GLY A 323 37.33 17.84 11.90
N ASN A 324 37.03 18.72 12.85
CA ASN A 324 36.96 18.36 14.27
C ASN A 324 35.60 17.74 14.61
N PRO A 325 35.53 16.68 15.43
CA PRO A 325 34.26 16.16 15.92
C PRO A 325 33.46 17.24 16.66
N VAL A 326 32.17 17.35 16.35
CA VAL A 326 31.25 18.25 17.04
C VAL A 326 30.77 17.59 18.34
N ASN A 327 31.11 18.21 19.47
CA ASN A 327 30.57 17.81 20.77
C ASN A 327 29.15 18.36 20.97
N GLY A 328 28.29 17.62 21.68
CA GLY A 328 26.90 18.04 21.90
C GLY A 328 25.94 17.63 20.78
N SER A 329 26.07 16.40 20.27
CA SER A 329 25.22 15.89 19.18
C SER A 329 23.72 15.97 19.50
N GLN A 330 23.32 15.97 20.79
CA GLN A 330 21.92 16.08 21.21
C GLN A 330 21.23 17.39 20.81
N TYR A 331 21.98 18.42 20.40
CA TYR A 331 21.45 19.69 19.94
C TYR A 331 21.19 19.71 18.43
N PHE A 332 21.47 18.61 17.71
CA PHE A 332 21.22 18.53 16.27
C PHE A 332 19.97 17.74 15.98
N VAL A 333 19.11 18.33 15.17
CA VAL A 333 17.93 17.68 14.59
C VAL A 333 18.21 17.47 13.11
N PHE A 334 18.05 16.22 12.68
CA PHE A 334 18.18 15.83 11.28
C PHE A 334 16.79 15.59 10.74
N LYS A 335 16.47 16.25 9.63
CA LYS A 335 15.21 16.11 8.92
C LYS A 335 15.48 15.67 7.50
N VAL A 336 14.73 14.71 7.01
CA VAL A 336 14.60 14.50 5.57
C VAL A 336 13.29 15.14 5.13
N GLN A 337 13.40 16.07 4.20
CA GLN A 337 12.26 16.72 3.57
C GLN A 337 12.08 16.23 2.15
N GLU A 338 10.86 15.86 1.79
CA GLU A 338 10.47 15.51 0.44
C GLU A 338 9.49 16.52 -0.14
N ASN A 339 9.62 16.77 -1.44
CA ASN A 339 8.64 17.58 -2.16
C ASN A 339 7.40 16.73 -2.49
N ILE A 340 6.35 16.86 -1.70
CA ILE A 340 5.11 16.08 -1.83
C ILE A 340 3.98 17.05 -2.16
N GLY A 341 3.38 16.88 -3.34
CA GLY A 341 2.32 17.79 -3.82
C GLY A 341 2.80 19.22 -4.04
N GLY A 342 4.11 19.45 -4.24
CA GLY A 342 4.70 20.78 -4.39
C GLY A 342 5.21 21.41 -3.08
N TYR A 343 5.06 20.72 -1.93
CA TYR A 343 5.45 21.23 -0.61
C TYR A 343 6.62 20.43 -0.02
N PRO A 344 7.63 21.09 0.59
CA PRO A 344 8.72 20.41 1.30
C PRO A 344 8.23 19.91 2.67
N LEU A 345 7.90 18.63 2.77
CA LEU A 345 7.39 18.00 4.00
C LEU A 345 8.43 17.12 4.67
N THR A 346 8.58 17.24 5.99
CA THR A 346 9.44 16.36 6.77
C THR A 346 8.85 14.97 6.85
N ILE A 347 9.56 13.98 6.30
CA ILE A 347 9.12 12.57 6.25
C ILE A 347 9.91 11.66 7.21
N SER A 348 11.06 12.12 7.69
CA SER A 348 11.89 11.43 8.66
C SER A 348 12.60 12.47 9.50
N GLN A 349 12.61 12.29 10.82
CA GLN A 349 13.25 13.21 11.74
C GLN A 349 13.87 12.44 12.91
N GLN A 350 15.11 12.78 13.25
CA GLN A 350 15.82 12.21 14.39
C GLN A 350 16.70 13.29 15.04
N ARG A 351 17.06 13.08 16.31
CA ARG A 351 17.94 13.98 17.08
C ARG A 351 19.16 13.22 17.56
N GLY A 352 20.32 13.86 17.60
CA GLY A 352 21.56 13.21 18.05
C GLY A 352 22.34 12.52 16.95
N VAL A 353 23.38 11.79 17.35
CA VAL A 353 24.18 10.91 16.50
C VAL A 353 24.57 9.68 17.34
N PRO A 354 24.46 8.44 16.82
CA PRO A 354 24.08 8.10 15.45
C PRO A 354 22.58 8.20 15.19
N VAL A 355 22.19 8.48 13.95
CA VAL A 355 20.78 8.49 13.51
C VAL A 355 20.61 7.81 12.17
N THR A 356 19.46 7.17 11.98
CA THR A 356 19.03 6.59 10.71
C THR A 356 17.82 7.34 10.20
N LEU A 357 17.94 7.91 9.01
CA LEU A 357 16.88 8.63 8.30
C LEU A 357 16.45 7.83 7.08
N ALA A 358 15.18 7.93 6.70
CA ALA A 358 14.65 7.22 5.54
C ALA A 358 13.97 8.19 4.56
N TRP A 359 14.02 7.87 3.27
CA TRP A 359 13.32 8.61 2.23
C TRP A 359 12.92 7.75 1.05
N ILE A 360 11.90 8.19 0.32
CA ILE A 360 11.37 7.60 -0.89
C ILE A 360 12.25 8.01 -2.07
N SER A 361 12.86 7.03 -2.72
CA SER A 361 13.83 7.23 -3.81
C SER A 361 13.19 7.37 -5.18
N GLY A 362 11.88 7.14 -5.28
CA GLY A 362 11.14 7.24 -6.54
C GLY A 362 9.71 6.73 -6.42
N MET A 363 8.96 6.85 -7.52
CA MET A 363 7.67 6.18 -7.68
C MET A 363 7.90 4.80 -8.30
N LEU A 364 7.41 3.76 -7.61
CA LEU A 364 7.38 2.40 -8.15
C LEU A 364 6.24 2.28 -9.16
N SER A 365 6.55 1.78 -10.36
CA SER A 365 5.54 1.34 -11.31
C SER A 365 5.68 -0.15 -11.58
N LEU A 366 4.59 -0.89 -11.31
CA LEU A 366 4.47 -2.32 -11.52
C LEU A 366 3.61 -2.57 -12.76
N LYS A 367 4.11 -3.42 -13.65
CA LYS A 367 3.34 -3.89 -14.79
C LYS A 367 3.62 -5.36 -15.00
N ASP A 368 2.62 -6.20 -14.70
CA ASP A 368 2.68 -7.64 -14.85
C ASP A 368 3.84 -8.25 -14.03
N ASN A 369 4.91 -8.63 -14.71
CA ASN A 369 6.14 -9.22 -14.17
C ASN A 369 7.33 -8.24 -14.15
N THR A 370 7.08 -6.95 -14.40
CA THR A 370 8.12 -5.92 -14.45
C THR A 370 7.90 -4.84 -13.40
N ALA A 371 9.00 -4.34 -12.85
CA ALA A 371 9.03 -3.17 -11.98
C ALA A 371 9.95 -2.13 -12.60
N THR A 372 9.52 -0.87 -12.57
CA THR A 372 10.35 0.28 -12.92
C THR A 372 10.29 1.30 -11.80
N LEU A 373 11.41 1.97 -11.56
CA LEU A 373 11.48 3.08 -10.62
C LEU A 373 11.66 4.36 -11.42
N SER A 374 10.83 5.36 -11.13
CA SER A 374 10.95 6.68 -11.74
C SER A 374 11.27 7.73 -10.68
N SER A 375 12.11 8.70 -11.04
CA SER A 375 12.48 9.82 -10.16
C SER A 375 11.46 10.97 -10.17
N LEU A 376 10.40 10.86 -10.97
CA LEU A 376 9.52 12.00 -11.24
C LEU A 376 8.84 12.48 -9.96
N ASN A 377 9.02 13.76 -9.65
CA ASN A 377 8.41 14.54 -8.56
C ASN A 377 8.95 14.35 -7.13
N LEU A 378 10.01 13.56 -6.91
CA LEU A 378 10.67 13.53 -5.60
C LEU A 378 12.00 14.29 -5.66
N SER A 379 12.18 15.22 -4.73
CA SER A 379 13.44 15.96 -4.53
C SER A 379 13.80 15.94 -3.05
N PRO A 380 14.15 14.74 -2.52
CA PRO A 380 14.48 14.60 -1.12
C PRO A 380 15.72 15.42 -0.79
N ARG A 381 15.72 16.09 0.36
CA ARG A 381 16.88 16.79 0.90
C ARG A 381 17.04 16.49 2.38
N LEU A 382 18.29 16.35 2.77
CA LEU A 382 18.70 16.40 4.17
C LEU A 382 18.72 17.86 4.61
N VAL A 383 18.11 18.13 5.76
CA VAL A 383 18.20 19.39 6.48
C VAL A 383 18.74 19.06 7.87
N VAL A 384 19.83 19.69 8.26
CA VAL A 384 20.39 19.56 9.61
C VAL A 384 20.23 20.90 10.30
N GLU A 385 19.55 20.88 11.44
CA GLU A 385 19.32 22.03 12.28
C GLU A 385 20.05 21.87 13.59
N TYR A 386 20.58 22.98 14.06
CA TYR A 386 21.08 23.14 15.40
C TYR A 386 20.01 23.81 16.25
N MET A 387 19.67 23.19 17.38
CA MET A 387 18.62 23.64 18.27
C MET A 387 19.03 23.48 19.75
N TYR A 388 19.05 24.59 20.48
CA TYR A 388 19.27 24.56 21.93
C TYR A 388 18.29 25.48 22.67
N GLU A 389 17.98 25.08 23.90
CA GLU A 389 17.13 25.83 24.83
C GLU A 389 18.00 26.78 25.66
N SER A 390 17.62 28.04 25.68
CA SER A 390 18.23 29.10 26.48
C SER A 390 17.24 29.64 27.50
N ALA A 391 17.73 30.40 28.48
CA ALA A 391 16.88 31.03 29.49
C ALA A 391 15.84 32.03 28.91
N GLU A 392 16.04 32.52 27.68
CA GLU A 392 15.15 33.49 27.03
C GLU A 392 14.41 32.90 25.80
N GLY A 393 14.53 31.60 25.52
CA GLY A 393 13.83 30.93 24.42
C GLY A 393 14.68 29.88 23.68
N TYR A 394 14.19 29.43 22.52
CA TYR A 394 14.88 28.46 21.66
C TYR A 394 15.65 29.17 20.55
N ILE A 395 16.89 28.72 20.30
CA ILE A 395 17.66 29.11 19.12
C ILE A 395 17.66 27.93 18.16
N GLU A 396 17.24 28.19 16.91
CA GLU A 396 17.18 27.23 15.82
C GLU A 396 17.93 27.79 14.61
N ALA A 397 18.81 26.98 14.01
CA ALA A 397 19.53 27.35 12.80
C ALA A 397 19.77 26.16 11.89
N THR A 398 19.51 26.31 10.59
CA THR A 398 19.91 25.31 9.61
C THR A 398 21.42 25.42 9.33
N VAL A 399 22.17 24.35 9.62
CA VAL A 399 23.63 24.28 9.50
C VAL A 399 24.11 23.45 8.30
N LEU A 400 23.21 22.67 7.69
CA LEU A 400 23.45 21.93 6.45
C LEU A 400 22.12 21.73 5.70
N GLN A 401 22.16 21.90 4.39
CA GLN A 401 21.16 21.32 3.49
C GLN A 401 21.88 20.62 2.35
N ALA A 402 21.47 19.39 2.03
CA ALA A 402 22.08 18.60 0.96
C ALA A 402 21.01 17.79 0.22
N PRO A 403 21.05 17.73 -1.13
CA PRO A 403 20.16 16.86 -1.89
C PRO A 403 20.46 15.38 -1.60
N LEU A 404 19.43 14.55 -1.51
CA LEU A 404 19.53 13.10 -1.32
C LEU A 404 19.18 12.37 -2.62
N ASN A 405 19.93 12.67 -3.68
CA ASN A 405 19.69 12.08 -5.00
C ASN A 405 19.98 10.57 -4.99
N ALA A 406 19.00 9.76 -5.35
CA ALA A 406 19.15 8.33 -5.53
C ALA A 406 18.33 7.87 -6.74
N THR A 407 18.95 7.09 -7.62
CA THR A 407 18.28 6.49 -8.80
C THR A 407 17.70 5.11 -8.51
N ALA A 408 18.04 4.54 -7.35
CA ALA A 408 17.55 3.29 -6.81
C ALA A 408 17.61 3.34 -5.27
N PRO A 409 16.91 2.46 -4.54
CA PRO A 409 17.05 2.34 -3.09
C PRO A 409 18.51 2.09 -2.68
N VAL A 410 19.02 2.89 -1.76
CA VAL A 410 20.38 2.80 -1.22
C VAL A 410 20.36 2.75 0.30
N ASN A 411 21.30 2.02 0.88
CA ASN A 411 21.63 2.14 2.30
C ASN A 411 23.04 2.71 2.41
N PHE A 412 23.12 3.95 2.89
CA PHE A 412 24.36 4.70 2.92
C PHE A 412 24.69 5.11 4.35
N ALA A 413 25.97 5.08 4.72
CA ALA A 413 26.46 5.59 6.00
C ALA A 413 27.41 6.76 5.72
N ALA A 414 27.25 7.84 6.47
CA ALA A 414 28.00 9.07 6.26
C ALA A 414 28.43 9.72 7.57
N ASN A 415 29.61 10.32 7.51
CA ASN A 415 29.99 11.40 8.42
C ASN A 415 29.67 12.72 7.75
N LEU A 416 29.03 13.64 8.47
CA LEU A 416 28.61 14.92 7.92
C LEU A 416 29.47 16.06 8.43
N THR A 417 29.92 16.90 7.52
CA THR A 417 30.53 18.19 7.86
C THR A 417 29.43 19.25 7.88
N VAL A 418 29.27 19.95 9.00
CA VAL A 418 28.27 21.01 9.19
C VAL A 418 28.92 22.37 9.23
N SER A 419 28.22 23.36 8.71
CA SER A 419 28.74 24.72 8.58
C SER A 419 28.55 25.50 9.87
N MET A 420 29.49 25.25 10.78
CA MET A 420 29.50 25.76 12.13
C MET A 420 30.81 26.53 12.30
N LEU A 421 30.75 27.86 12.26
CA LEU A 421 31.93 28.71 12.41
C LEU A 421 32.04 29.26 13.82
N PRO A 422 33.21 29.19 14.47
CA PRO A 422 33.53 30.15 15.52
C PRO A 422 33.47 31.55 14.94
N VAL A 423 32.52 32.34 15.44
CA VAL A 423 32.42 33.74 15.06
C VAL A 423 33.01 34.57 16.17
N GLN A 424 34.27 34.90 15.95
CA GLN A 424 34.95 35.97 16.66
C GLN A 424 34.53 37.29 16.00
N ILE A 425 33.49 37.94 16.54
CA ILE A 425 33.14 39.31 16.13
C ILE A 425 34.08 40.27 16.83
N LEU A 426 35.11 40.72 16.12
CA LEU A 426 35.91 41.86 16.55
C LEU A 426 35.07 43.12 16.37
N LEU A 427 34.63 43.71 17.46
CA LEU A 427 33.85 44.94 17.45
C LEU A 427 34.81 46.13 17.33
N TRP A 428 34.80 46.82 16.19
CA TRP A 428 35.67 47.99 15.92
C TRP A 428 34.93 49.34 15.97
N TRP A 429 33.60 49.33 16.05
CA TRP A 429 32.74 50.52 15.93
C TRP A 429 31.60 50.51 16.96
N ARG A 430 31.17 51.70 17.40
CA ARG A 430 29.98 51.95 18.24
C ARG A 430 29.21 53.14 17.67
N ASN A 431 27.92 52.99 17.40
CA ASN A 431 27.03 54.08 16.94
C ASN A 431 27.57 54.87 15.73
N GLY A 432 28.11 54.19 14.72
CA GLY A 432 28.68 54.83 13.54
C GLY A 432 30.01 55.57 13.79
N GLN A 433 30.62 55.41 14.97
CA GLN A 433 31.93 55.97 15.32
C GLN A 433 32.95 54.84 15.53
N PRO A 434 34.21 54.99 15.08
CA PRO A 434 35.28 54.06 15.42
C PRO A 434 35.54 54.07 16.93
N LEU A 435 35.99 52.95 17.49
CA LEU A 435 36.30 52.89 18.92
C LEU A 435 37.44 53.85 19.29
N PRO A 436 37.43 54.46 20.50
CA PRO A 436 38.31 55.58 20.87
C PRO A 436 39.83 55.32 20.74
N ASN A 437 40.24 54.06 20.69
CA ASN A 437 41.64 53.64 20.60
C ASN A 437 41.95 52.84 19.32
N GLY A 438 40.99 52.70 18.39
CA GLY A 438 41.15 51.86 17.20
C GLY A 438 41.38 50.38 17.50
N GLN A 439 41.16 49.93 18.74
CA GLN A 439 41.30 48.54 19.13
C GLN A 439 39.93 47.89 19.34
N PRO A 440 39.80 46.57 19.10
CA PRO A 440 38.58 45.85 19.38
C PRO A 440 38.22 45.92 20.86
N PHE A 441 36.93 45.80 21.20
CA PHE A 441 36.50 45.72 22.60
C PHE A 441 37.32 44.67 23.37
N ASN A 442 38.07 45.12 24.36
CA ASN A 442 38.90 44.30 25.26
C ASN A 442 38.41 44.36 26.72
N LYS A 443 37.23 44.98 26.95
CA LYS A 443 36.59 45.09 28.27
C LYS A 443 35.27 44.31 28.28
N PRO A 444 35.20 43.14 28.95
CA PRO A 444 34.03 42.27 28.99
C PRO A 444 32.73 42.95 29.45
N ASP A 445 32.80 43.86 30.43
CA ASP A 445 31.63 44.54 30.99
C ASP A 445 30.87 45.38 29.96
N LEU A 446 31.60 46.01 29.03
CA LEU A 446 31.01 46.81 27.96
C LEU A 446 30.37 45.95 26.86
N ALA A 447 30.94 44.76 26.59
CA ALA A 447 30.40 43.84 25.59
C ALA A 447 29.10 43.17 26.06
N SER A 448 28.98 42.92 27.37
CA SER A 448 27.81 42.28 27.99
C SER A 448 26.51 43.09 27.93
N ALA A 449 26.60 44.41 27.66
CA ALA A 449 25.48 45.34 27.59
C ALA A 449 25.03 45.66 26.14
N LEU A 450 25.65 45.04 25.13
CA LEU A 450 25.32 45.27 23.73
C LEU A 450 24.09 44.47 23.30
N THR A 451 23.20 45.14 22.55
CA THR A 451 22.08 44.53 21.82
C THR A 451 22.38 44.62 20.34
N PHE A 452 22.38 43.49 19.64
CA PHE A 452 22.63 43.44 18.21
C PHE A 452 21.31 43.34 17.44
N ILE A 453 21.21 44.08 16.33
CA ILE A 453 20.16 43.92 15.34
C ILE A 453 20.87 43.52 14.05
N PHE A 454 20.78 42.25 13.68
CA PHE A 454 21.20 41.78 12.36
C PHE A 454 20.08 42.10 11.37
N SER A 455 20.36 42.89 10.34
CA SER A 455 19.40 43.11 9.25
C SER A 455 19.88 42.42 7.97
N GLY A 456 19.04 41.53 7.45
CA GLY A 456 19.33 40.63 6.32
C GLY A 456 18.43 39.39 6.35
N PRO A 457 18.38 38.57 5.29
CA PRO A 457 17.35 37.53 5.14
C PRO A 457 17.49 36.30 6.06
N THR A 458 18.62 36.09 6.76
CA THR A 458 18.79 34.91 7.63
C THR A 458 19.75 35.17 8.80
N ALA A 459 19.18 35.50 9.97
CA ALA A 459 19.60 35.16 11.34
C ALA A 459 19.08 36.25 12.30
N TYR A 460 18.15 35.90 13.20
CA TYR A 460 17.70 36.78 14.28
C TYR A 460 18.24 36.25 15.61
N LEU A 461 19.11 37.03 16.25
CA LEU A 461 19.55 36.82 17.63
C LEU A 461 18.95 37.95 18.46
N VAL A 462 17.92 37.64 19.26
CA VAL A 462 17.34 38.57 20.23
C VAL A 462 17.71 38.07 21.62
N GLN A 463 18.94 38.38 22.03
CA GLN A 463 19.39 38.15 23.41
C GLN A 463 20.37 39.25 23.80
N LYS A 464 20.36 39.66 25.07
CA LYS A 464 21.42 40.52 25.62
C LYS A 464 22.74 39.77 25.50
N GLY A 465 23.80 40.44 25.04
CA GLY A 465 25.10 39.81 24.76
C GLY A 465 25.86 39.19 25.93
N ARG A 466 25.25 39.07 27.09
CA ARG A 466 25.89 38.60 28.32
C ARG A 466 26.19 37.10 28.32
N ASP A 467 25.38 36.29 27.64
CA ASP A 467 25.48 34.83 27.69
C ASP A 467 26.37 34.22 26.58
N ALA A 468 26.83 35.06 25.65
CA ALA A 468 27.63 34.64 24.51
C ALA A 468 29.08 35.15 24.58
N VAL A 469 29.43 36.03 25.51
CA VAL A 469 30.77 36.63 25.58
C VAL A 469 31.74 35.77 26.41
N VAL A 470 32.82 35.32 25.79
CA VAL A 470 33.95 34.60 26.42
C VAL A 470 35.29 35.24 26.06
N GLU A 471 36.23 35.26 26.99
CA GLU A 471 37.58 35.73 26.73
C GLU A 471 38.46 34.59 26.20
N MET A 472 39.02 34.78 25.01
CA MET A 472 39.81 33.78 24.29
C MET A 472 41.11 34.45 23.80
N PHE A 473 42.26 33.95 24.25
CA PHE A 473 43.59 34.51 23.92
C PHE A 473 43.76 36.03 24.23
N GLY A 474 43.17 36.53 25.32
CA GLY A 474 43.21 37.96 25.68
C GLY A 474 42.30 38.84 24.82
N MET A 475 41.37 38.25 24.08
CA MET A 475 40.38 38.94 23.25
C MET A 475 38.96 38.52 23.64
N VAL A 476 38.02 39.45 23.58
CA VAL A 476 36.60 39.18 23.82
C VAL A 476 35.99 38.54 22.56
N SER A 477 35.45 37.32 22.70
CA SER A 477 34.90 36.49 21.63
C SER A 477 33.44 36.12 21.92
N TRP A 478 32.66 35.82 20.87
CA TRP A 478 31.27 35.40 21.01
C TRP A 478 31.12 33.91 20.68
N VAL A 479 30.42 33.15 21.54
CA VAL A 479 30.24 31.69 21.45
C VAL A 479 28.76 31.35 21.66
N LEU A 480 28.19 30.51 20.79
CA LEU A 480 26.83 30.02 20.99
C LEU A 480 26.79 28.84 21.98
N PRO A 481 25.87 28.85 22.95
CA PRO A 481 25.54 27.70 23.81
C PRO A 481 25.11 26.46 23.00
N PRO A 482 25.07 25.28 23.62
CA PRO A 482 25.02 25.02 25.07
C PRO A 482 26.38 24.67 25.68
N TYR A 483 26.63 25.27 26.84
CA TYR A 483 27.72 24.93 27.73
C TYR A 483 27.29 23.71 28.56
N GLY A 484 28.00 22.59 28.44
CA GLY A 484 27.66 21.34 29.13
C GLY A 484 27.81 21.35 30.66
N TYR A 485 27.76 22.51 31.33
CA TYR A 485 27.92 22.65 32.78
C TYR A 485 27.08 23.82 33.30
N PRO A 486 26.45 23.71 34.50
CA PRO A 486 25.87 24.87 35.16
C PRO A 486 26.99 25.88 35.44
N LEU A 487 26.99 26.99 34.71
CA LEU A 487 27.95 28.07 34.92
C LEU A 487 27.67 28.69 36.28
N PRO A 488 28.66 28.81 37.19
CA PRO A 488 28.50 29.60 38.39
C PRO A 488 28.24 31.04 37.94
N GLN A 489 27.03 31.54 38.19
CA GLN A 489 26.68 32.93 37.92
C GLN A 489 27.43 33.85 38.89
N SER A 490 28.69 34.16 38.61
CA SER A 490 29.32 35.35 39.18
C SER A 490 29.06 36.51 38.21
N LEU A 491 28.20 37.44 38.64
CA LEU A 491 27.97 38.67 37.89
C LEU A 491 29.29 39.43 37.73
N GLY A 492 29.76 39.59 36.49
CA GLY A 492 30.79 40.56 36.13
C GLY A 492 32.25 40.09 36.18
N ALA A 493 32.52 38.78 36.17
CA ALA A 493 33.88 38.26 36.04
C ALA A 493 34.07 37.49 34.72
N PRO A 494 35.11 37.78 33.92
CA PRO A 494 35.46 36.95 32.77
C PRO A 494 35.83 35.53 33.23
N LEU A 495 35.26 34.55 32.56
CA LEU A 495 35.46 33.14 32.85
C LEU A 495 36.69 32.64 32.09
N ALA A 496 37.83 32.52 32.78
CA ALA A 496 39.05 31.91 32.24
C ALA A 496 38.94 30.38 32.24
N TYR A 497 38.31 29.81 31.20
CA TYR A 497 38.23 28.35 31.04
C TYR A 497 38.93 27.86 29.78
N LEU A 498 40.26 27.99 29.73
CA LEU A 498 41.05 27.43 28.63
C LEU A 498 41.19 25.88 28.63
N PRO A 499 41.28 25.15 29.76
CA PRO A 499 41.61 23.71 29.68
C PRO A 499 40.43 22.77 29.44
N LYS A 500 39.18 23.24 29.63
CA LYS A 500 37.98 22.38 29.60
C LYS A 500 37.10 22.57 28.37
N TYR A 501 37.32 23.65 27.61
CA TYR A 501 36.53 23.99 26.45
C TYR A 501 37.43 23.84 25.22
N ASN A 502 37.16 22.82 24.40
CA ASN A 502 37.63 22.84 23.03
C ASN A 502 36.88 24.02 22.36
N ALA A 503 37.56 25.15 22.26
CA ALA A 503 36.95 26.43 21.97
C ALA A 503 36.37 26.46 20.56
N SER A 504 35.07 26.23 20.47
CA SER A 504 34.33 26.30 19.23
C SER A 504 32.87 26.60 19.56
N GLY A 505 32.58 27.87 19.81
CA GLY A 505 31.25 28.39 19.55
C GLY A 505 31.00 28.34 18.05
N TYR A 506 29.77 28.15 17.63
CA TYR A 506 29.49 27.83 16.24
C TYR A 506 28.28 28.64 15.77
N LEU A 507 28.49 29.73 15.02
CA LEU A 507 27.44 30.36 14.24
C LEU A 507 27.20 29.54 12.96
N PRO A 508 25.93 29.33 12.56
CA PRO A 508 25.60 28.80 11.25
C PRO A 508 26.15 29.76 10.19
N LEU A 509 26.92 29.24 9.24
CA LEU A 509 27.13 29.96 7.98
C LEU A 509 25.83 29.87 7.14
N PRO A 510 25.59 30.82 6.22
CA PRO A 510 24.64 30.61 5.14
C PRO A 510 24.98 29.28 4.45
N THR A 511 23.95 28.56 4.03
CA THR A 511 24.09 27.26 3.37
C THR A 511 25.07 27.38 2.19
N LEU A 512 26.27 26.82 2.32
CA LEU A 512 27.15 26.61 1.17
C LEU A 512 26.47 25.52 0.34
N ASN A 513 25.93 25.90 -0.82
CA ASN A 513 25.52 24.95 -1.84
C ASN A 513 26.75 24.12 -2.20
N ALA A 514 26.84 22.90 -1.67
CA ALA A 514 27.83 21.94 -2.08
C ALA A 514 27.49 21.52 -3.52
N PHE A 515 28.12 22.19 -4.50
CA PHE A 515 28.20 21.64 -5.85
C PHE A 515 29.03 20.35 -5.76
N GLY A 516 28.40 19.26 -6.20
CA GLY A 516 28.88 17.90 -5.99
C GLY A 516 30.29 17.66 -6.52
N VAL A 517 31.07 16.96 -5.71
CA VAL A 517 32.13 16.11 -6.23
C VAL A 517 31.52 14.71 -6.31
N TYR A 518 31.44 14.19 -7.53
CA TYR A 518 31.08 12.81 -7.82
C TYR A 518 31.97 11.85 -7.02
N LEU A 519 31.37 10.83 -6.41
CA LEU A 519 32.05 9.59 -6.05
C LEU A 519 31.64 8.50 -7.04
#